data_AF-A0A0M8W5E7-F1
#
_entry.id   AF-A0A0M8W5E7-F1
#
_cell.length_a   1.000
_cell.length_b   1.000
_cell.length_c   1.000
_cell.angle_alpha   90.00
_cell.angle_beta   90.00
_cell.angle_gamma   90.00
#
_symmetry.space_group_name_H-M   'P 1'
#
loop_
_entity.id
_entity.type
_entity.pdbx_description
1 polymer ?
#
loop_
_entity_poly.entity_id
_entity_poly.type
_entity_poly.pdbx_seq_one_letter_code
_entity_poly.pdbx_strand_id
1 'polypeptide(L)'
;MDDAAFQQLLLREEDLEESFYGEEPSAAYDPVYVSGDEAGRAIVDLTNMLTHGTHPETVHHASALFTNVVGSVVFHHVAEFGHGTCRQVYQELFDAVHACTQYRMELNDGVQLDISRMDLSPVELGDGGFLVRWLSTVDHFRIETAWVIVAKDNILTFVNARVPDESEVQRLARVAVDRVAELTGAS
;
A
#
# COMPACT_ATOMS: atom_id res chain seq x y z
N MET A 1 17.24 7.94 10.08
CA MET A 1 17.96 7.98 8.78
C MET A 1 17.95 9.43 8.30
N ASP A 2 18.52 9.83 7.16
CA ASP A 2 18.12 11.10 6.52
C ASP A 2 17.11 10.81 5.41
N ASP A 3 16.39 11.81 4.92
CA ASP A 3 15.30 11.60 3.95
C ASP A 3 15.81 11.00 2.63
N ALA A 4 17.03 11.35 2.21
CA ALA A 4 17.63 10.85 0.99
C ALA A 4 17.99 9.35 1.11
N ALA A 5 18.53 8.93 2.25
CA ALA A 5 18.76 7.53 2.55
C ALA A 5 17.44 6.77 2.74
N PHE A 6 16.41 7.40 3.29
CA PHE A 6 15.09 6.78 3.47
C PHE A 6 14.39 6.49 2.14
N GLN A 7 14.53 7.38 1.16
CA GLN A 7 14.06 7.12 -0.21
C GLN A 7 14.69 5.87 -0.84
N GLN A 8 15.88 5.44 -0.39
CA GLN A 8 16.50 4.22 -0.91
C GLN A 8 15.75 2.95 -0.50
N LEU A 9 14.83 3.01 0.47
CA LEU A 9 13.96 1.89 0.86
C LEU A 9 12.89 1.57 -0.19
N LEU A 10 12.61 2.50 -1.10
CA LEU A 10 11.59 2.31 -2.13
C LEU A 10 12.00 1.22 -3.13
N LEU A 11 10.99 0.51 -3.67
CA LEU A 11 11.10 -0.20 -4.94
C LEU A 11 11.59 0.73 -6.04
N ARG A 12 12.25 0.15 -7.03
CA ARG A 12 12.84 0.80 -8.19
C ARG A 12 12.38 0.10 -9.45
N GLU A 13 12.58 0.74 -10.61
CA GLU A 13 12.27 0.13 -11.91
C GLU A 13 12.98 -1.21 -12.11
N GLU A 14 14.21 -1.35 -11.59
CA GLU A 14 14.98 -2.61 -11.64
C GLU A 14 14.37 -3.76 -10.83
N ASP A 15 13.48 -3.46 -9.90
CA ASP A 15 12.78 -4.47 -9.11
C ASP A 15 11.53 -5.01 -9.81
N LEU A 16 11.07 -4.35 -10.88
CA LEU A 16 9.84 -4.64 -11.61
C LEU A 16 10.15 -5.41 -12.90
N GLU A 17 9.14 -6.09 -13.45
CA GLU A 17 9.26 -6.67 -14.80
C GLU A 17 9.56 -5.60 -15.86
N GLU A 18 10.08 -6.03 -17.02
CA GLU A 18 10.39 -5.12 -18.13
C GLU A 18 9.16 -4.29 -18.53
N SER A 19 9.35 -2.97 -18.74
CA SER A 19 8.35 -1.98 -19.23
C SER A 19 7.60 -1.15 -18.19
N PHE A 20 7.99 -1.18 -16.91
CA PHE A 20 7.52 -0.18 -15.95
C PHE A 20 8.34 1.12 -16.04
N TYR A 21 7.68 2.25 -15.79
CA TYR A 21 8.29 3.58 -15.72
C TYR A 21 7.84 4.27 -14.43
N GLY A 22 8.77 4.96 -13.77
CA GLY A 22 8.47 5.78 -12.60
C GLY A 22 7.62 6.99 -12.95
N GLU A 23 6.58 7.22 -12.16
CA GLU A 23 5.74 8.41 -12.23
C GLU A 23 5.86 9.23 -10.94
N GLU A 24 5.61 10.54 -11.02
CA GLU A 24 5.40 11.32 -9.80
C GLU A 24 4.19 10.75 -9.05
N PRO A 25 4.29 10.48 -7.73
CA PRO A 25 3.15 10.09 -6.92
C PRO A 25 2.11 11.22 -6.93
N SER A 26 1.19 11.16 -7.89
CA SER A 26 0.21 12.20 -8.14
C SER A 26 -0.95 12.07 -7.15
N ALA A 27 -1.44 13.21 -6.66
CA ALA A 27 -2.63 13.40 -5.84
C ALA A 27 -3.96 12.93 -6.50
N ALA A 28 -3.89 12.11 -7.55
CA ALA A 28 -5.02 11.44 -8.21
C ALA A 28 -5.70 10.38 -7.34
N TYR A 29 -5.14 10.08 -6.16
CA TYR A 29 -5.59 9.02 -5.26
C TYR A 29 -5.85 9.53 -3.85
N ASP A 30 -6.61 10.62 -3.73
CA ASP A 30 -7.24 11.04 -2.47
C ASP A 30 -8.69 10.53 -2.44
N PRO A 31 -8.94 9.21 -2.33
CA PRO A 31 -10.30 8.72 -2.23
C PRO A 31 -10.98 9.29 -1.00
N VAL A 32 -12.27 9.56 -1.14
CA VAL A 32 -13.16 9.79 -0.01
C VAL A 32 -14.12 8.62 0.12
N TYR A 33 -14.35 8.19 1.35
CA TYR A 33 -15.36 7.18 1.63
C TYR A 33 -16.77 7.71 1.33
N VAL A 34 -17.57 6.93 0.61
CA VAL A 34 -18.94 7.28 0.24
C VAL A 34 -19.95 6.46 1.05
N SER A 35 -19.86 5.12 1.01
CA SER A 35 -20.85 4.22 1.62
C SER A 35 -20.34 2.77 1.75
N GLY A 36 -21.08 1.90 2.44
CA GLY A 36 -20.77 0.48 2.60
C GLY A 36 -20.44 0.13 4.04
N ASP A 37 -19.50 -0.79 4.25
CA ASP A 37 -19.04 -1.11 5.60
C ASP A 37 -18.31 0.10 6.21
N GLU A 38 -18.60 0.44 7.48
CA GLU A 38 -17.95 1.58 8.17
C GLU A 38 -16.42 1.41 8.26
N ALA A 39 -15.94 0.16 8.35
CA ALA A 39 -14.52 -0.15 8.31
C ALA A 39 -13.85 0.32 7.01
N GLY A 40 -14.59 0.45 5.90
CA GLY A 40 -14.09 1.02 4.66
C GLY A 40 -13.66 2.48 4.79
N ARG A 41 -14.27 3.25 5.71
CA ARG A 41 -13.84 4.62 6.01
C ARG A 41 -12.45 4.62 6.62
N ALA A 42 -12.22 3.76 7.60
CA ALA A 42 -10.90 3.62 8.24
C ALA A 42 -9.83 3.18 7.23
N ILE A 43 -10.15 2.27 6.31
CA ILE A 43 -9.23 1.89 5.21
C ILE A 43 -8.84 3.13 4.39
N VAL A 44 -9.83 3.88 3.90
CA VAL A 44 -9.60 5.08 3.08
C VAL A 44 -8.75 6.11 3.83
N ASP A 45 -9.14 6.45 5.06
CA ASP A 45 -8.46 7.46 5.88
C ASP A 45 -7.02 7.05 6.18
N LEU A 46 -6.78 5.78 6.56
CA LEU A 46 -5.45 5.26 6.83
C LEU A 46 -4.60 5.22 5.55
N THR A 47 -5.14 4.79 4.41
CA THR A 47 -4.39 4.76 3.14
C THR A 47 -4.00 6.17 2.68
N ASN A 48 -4.87 7.16 2.84
CA ASN A 48 -4.57 8.56 2.53
C ASN A 48 -3.47 9.08 3.46
N MET A 49 -3.63 8.85 4.76
CA MET A 49 -2.65 9.27 5.76
C MET A 49 -1.25 8.70 5.49
N LEU A 50 -1.18 7.40 5.17
CA LEU A 50 0.06 6.72 4.81
C LEU A 50 0.66 7.29 3.53
N THR A 51 -0.15 7.42 2.47
CA THR A 51 0.29 7.94 1.16
C THR A 51 0.90 9.34 1.24
N HIS A 52 0.41 10.18 2.15
CA HIS A 52 0.91 11.55 2.34
C HIS A 52 1.92 11.69 3.49
N GLY A 53 2.20 10.62 4.24
CA GLY A 53 3.02 10.69 5.45
C GLY A 53 2.50 11.69 6.49
N THR A 54 1.18 11.85 6.59
CA THR A 54 0.56 12.91 7.44
C THR A 54 0.26 12.47 8.86
N HIS A 55 0.59 11.23 9.22
CA HIS A 55 0.43 10.78 10.61
C HIS A 55 1.35 11.62 11.53
N PRO A 56 0.88 12.13 12.68
CA PRO A 56 1.66 13.01 13.55
C PRO A 56 3.00 12.43 14.05
N GLU A 57 3.04 11.10 14.20
CA GLU A 57 4.25 10.36 14.63
C GLU A 57 5.12 9.86 13.46
N THR A 58 4.83 10.26 12.21
CA THR A 58 5.70 9.94 11.08
C THR A 58 7.03 10.68 11.21
N VAL A 59 8.13 9.92 11.22
CA VAL A 59 9.50 10.44 11.29
C VAL A 59 10.05 10.62 9.88
N HIS A 60 9.90 9.61 9.04
CA HIS A 60 10.27 9.63 7.63
C HIS A 60 9.17 8.98 6.79
N HIS A 61 9.00 9.46 5.56
CA HIS A 61 8.02 8.94 4.62
C HIS A 61 8.60 8.99 3.20
N ALA A 62 8.32 7.95 2.41
CA ALA A 62 8.65 7.91 1.00
C ALA A 62 7.58 7.10 0.23
N SER A 63 7.32 7.51 -1.01
CA SER A 63 6.38 6.83 -1.91
C SER A 63 6.93 6.78 -3.34
N ALA A 64 6.64 5.70 -4.05
CA ALA A 64 6.92 5.53 -5.47
C ALA A 64 5.70 4.98 -6.21
N LEU A 65 5.48 5.48 -7.42
CA LEU A 65 4.45 5.01 -8.34
C LEU A 65 5.11 4.55 -9.63
N PHE A 66 4.71 3.38 -10.12
CA PHE A 66 5.18 2.81 -11.37
C PHE A 66 3.99 2.35 -12.20
N THR A 67 4.02 2.65 -13.50
CA THR A 67 3.01 2.19 -14.45
C THR A 67 3.67 1.54 -15.65
N ASN A 68 2.91 0.76 -16.41
CA ASN A 68 3.38 0.22 -17.70
C ASN A 68 2.34 0.44 -18.81
N VAL A 69 2.76 0.16 -20.06
CA VAL A 69 1.94 0.38 -21.26
C VAL A 69 0.68 -0.49 -21.34
N VAL A 70 0.61 -1.58 -20.55
CA VAL A 70 -0.57 -2.45 -20.48
C VAL A 70 -1.53 -2.07 -19.35
N GLY A 71 -1.23 -0.99 -18.62
CA GLY A 71 -2.08 -0.44 -17.57
C GLY A 71 -1.92 -1.10 -16.20
N SER A 72 -0.85 -1.88 -15.97
CA SER A 72 -0.46 -2.31 -14.64
C SER A 72 0.05 -1.12 -13.84
N VAL A 73 -0.14 -1.18 -12.52
CA VAL A 73 0.27 -0.12 -11.59
C VAL A 73 0.90 -0.79 -10.38
N VAL A 74 2.04 -0.26 -9.92
CA VAL A 74 2.63 -0.60 -8.63
C VAL A 74 2.82 0.70 -7.87
N PHE A 75 2.16 0.79 -6.72
CA PHE A 75 2.35 1.84 -5.75
C PHE A 75 3.04 1.27 -4.52
N HIS A 76 4.12 1.90 -4.11
CA HIS A 76 4.90 1.51 -2.95
C HIS A 76 5.05 2.68 -2.01
N HIS A 77 4.69 2.46 -0.75
CA HIS A 77 4.82 3.43 0.33
C HIS A 77 5.64 2.80 1.46
N VAL A 78 6.53 3.61 2.05
CA VAL A 78 7.28 3.27 3.26
C VAL A 78 7.17 4.44 4.24
N ALA A 79 6.84 4.14 5.50
CA ALA A 79 6.82 5.14 6.57
C ALA A 79 7.49 4.61 7.83
N GLU A 80 8.36 5.43 8.42
CA GLU A 80 8.95 5.21 9.74
C GLU A 80 8.15 5.99 10.79
N PHE A 81 7.83 5.33 11.89
CA PHE A 81 7.05 5.92 12.98
C PHE A 81 7.82 5.93 14.30
N GLY A 82 7.61 6.98 15.09
CA GLY A 82 8.10 7.06 16.46
C GLY A 82 7.30 6.20 17.45
N HIS A 83 7.90 5.89 18.60
CA HIS A 83 7.20 5.45 19.82
C HIS A 83 6.34 4.18 19.70
N GLY A 84 6.68 3.24 18.80
CA GLY A 84 5.92 2.00 18.61
C GLY A 84 4.62 2.17 17.82
N THR A 85 4.38 3.35 17.27
CA THR A 85 3.17 3.69 16.51
C THR A 85 3.02 2.87 15.23
N CYS A 86 4.12 2.40 14.63
CA CYS A 86 4.09 1.52 13.47
C CYS A 86 3.16 0.31 13.69
N ARG A 87 3.31 -0.37 14.84
CA ARG A 87 2.50 -1.54 15.18
C ARG A 87 1.04 -1.19 15.40
N GLN A 88 0.75 -0.01 15.95
CA GLN A 88 -0.61 0.48 16.12
C GLN A 88 -1.27 0.72 14.77
N VAL A 89 -0.62 1.48 13.87
CA VAL A 89 -1.13 1.77 12.53
C VAL A 89 -1.31 0.49 11.72
N TYR A 90 -0.36 -0.45 11.81
CA TYR A 90 -0.48 -1.78 11.22
C TYR A 90 -1.73 -2.51 11.71
N GLN A 91 -1.95 -2.56 13.03
CA GLN A 91 -3.09 -3.27 13.62
C GLN A 91 -4.42 -2.61 13.26
N GLU A 92 -4.49 -1.28 13.29
CA GLU A 92 -5.69 -0.52 12.89
C GLU A 92 -6.05 -0.80 11.42
N LEU A 93 -5.06 -0.81 10.53
CA LEU A 93 -5.28 -1.13 9.13
C LEU A 93 -5.68 -2.61 8.95
N PHE A 94 -5.02 -3.53 9.65
CA PHE A 94 -5.36 -4.96 9.63
C PHE A 94 -6.80 -5.20 10.08
N ASP A 95 -7.21 -4.61 11.21
CA ASP A 95 -8.56 -4.77 11.76
C ASP A 95 -9.62 -4.17 10.83
N ALA A 96 -9.34 -2.99 10.26
CA ALA A 96 -10.22 -2.35 9.29
C ALA A 96 -10.38 -3.21 8.02
N VAL A 97 -9.27 -3.71 7.46
CA VAL A 97 -9.30 -4.64 6.32
C VAL A 97 -10.04 -5.91 6.67
N HIS A 98 -9.86 -6.48 7.87
CA HIS A 98 -10.53 -7.71 8.30
C HIS A 98 -12.05 -7.52 8.45
N ALA A 99 -12.49 -6.36 8.97
CA ALA A 99 -13.89 -6.03 9.18
C ALA A 99 -14.62 -5.56 7.91
N CYS A 100 -13.90 -5.15 6.87
CA CYS A 100 -14.49 -4.64 5.64
C CYS A 100 -14.60 -5.72 4.55
N THR A 101 -15.82 -5.98 4.09
CA THR A 101 -16.08 -6.85 2.94
C THR A 101 -16.34 -6.05 1.67
N GLN A 102 -17.03 -4.91 1.79
CA GLN A 102 -17.32 -4.03 0.65
C GLN A 102 -17.50 -2.58 1.07
N TYR A 103 -17.04 -1.65 0.23
CA TYR A 103 -17.24 -0.22 0.41
C TYR A 103 -17.21 0.50 -0.93
N ARG A 104 -17.70 1.73 -0.95
CA ARG A 104 -17.62 2.63 -2.09
C ARG A 104 -16.76 3.82 -1.72
N MET A 105 -15.89 4.21 -2.64
CA MET A 105 -15.10 5.43 -2.54
C MET A 105 -15.24 6.28 -3.81
N GLU A 106 -14.99 7.57 -3.68
CA GLU A 106 -14.98 8.53 -4.79
C GLU A 106 -13.56 9.10 -4.92
N LEU A 107 -13.03 9.12 -6.15
CA LEU A 107 -11.75 9.74 -6.48
C LEU A 107 -11.91 11.25 -6.67
N ASN A 108 -10.80 11.97 -6.71
CA ASN A 108 -10.78 13.43 -6.81
C ASN A 108 -11.42 13.99 -8.11
N ASP A 109 -11.53 13.19 -9.16
CA ASP A 109 -12.17 13.51 -10.43
C ASP A 109 -13.68 13.20 -10.43
N GLY A 110 -14.23 12.75 -9.30
CA GLY A 110 -15.64 12.41 -9.12
C GLY A 110 -15.99 10.96 -9.53
N VAL A 111 -15.01 10.16 -9.95
CA VAL A 111 -15.25 8.75 -10.28
C VAL A 111 -15.53 7.95 -9.01
N GLN A 112 -16.67 7.27 -8.96
CA GLN A 112 -17.03 6.36 -7.86
C GLN A 112 -16.65 4.92 -8.18
N LEU A 113 -15.95 4.27 -7.25
CA LEU A 113 -15.52 2.89 -7.33
C LEU A 113 -16.24 2.06 -6.26
N ASP A 114 -16.88 0.97 -6.67
CA ASP A 114 -17.32 -0.08 -5.76
C ASP A 114 -16.16 -1.04 -5.51
N ILE A 115 -15.79 -1.23 -4.25
CA ILE A 115 -14.65 -2.03 -3.81
C ILE A 115 -15.16 -3.24 -3.03
N SER A 116 -14.72 -4.44 -3.41
CA SER A 116 -15.07 -5.70 -2.73
C SER A 116 -13.81 -6.49 -2.40
N ARG A 117 -13.71 -6.98 -1.15
CA ARG A 117 -12.62 -7.85 -0.73
C ARG A 117 -12.81 -9.25 -1.32
N MET A 118 -11.82 -9.72 -2.06
CA MET A 118 -11.81 -11.02 -2.72
C MET A 118 -11.14 -12.09 -1.86
N ASP A 119 -10.04 -11.74 -1.21
CA ASP A 119 -9.27 -12.64 -0.36
C ASP A 119 -8.48 -11.85 0.69
N LEU A 120 -8.12 -12.52 1.80
CA LEU A 120 -7.28 -12.01 2.86
C LEU A 120 -6.47 -13.15 3.47
N SER A 121 -5.14 -13.04 3.45
CA SER A 121 -4.24 -14.06 3.95
C SER A 121 -3.07 -13.46 4.74
N PRO A 122 -2.54 -14.16 5.75
CA PRO A 122 -1.31 -13.74 6.42
C PRO A 122 -0.11 -13.91 5.49
N VAL A 123 0.92 -13.10 5.72
CA VAL A 123 2.20 -13.16 5.02
C VAL A 123 3.32 -13.24 6.05
N GLU A 124 4.15 -14.27 5.92
CA GLU A 124 5.32 -14.51 6.78
C GLU A 124 6.50 -13.63 6.32
N LEU A 125 6.37 -12.31 6.49
CA LEU A 125 7.40 -11.30 6.22
C LEU A 125 7.48 -10.31 7.40
N GLY A 126 8.68 -9.79 7.68
CA GLY A 126 8.90 -8.82 8.74
C GLY A 126 8.49 -9.36 10.12
N ASP A 127 7.89 -8.49 10.93
CA ASP A 127 7.31 -8.81 12.24
C ASP A 127 5.82 -9.16 12.16
N GLY A 128 5.29 -9.21 10.94
CA GLY A 128 3.89 -9.42 10.64
C GLY A 128 3.53 -8.77 9.31
N GLY A 129 2.84 -9.53 8.47
CA GLY A 129 2.32 -9.05 7.20
C GLY A 129 1.00 -9.67 6.83
N PHE A 130 0.26 -9.00 5.95
CA PHE A 130 -0.93 -9.57 5.35
C PHE A 130 -1.05 -9.15 3.88
N LEU A 131 -1.67 -10.04 3.10
CA LEU A 131 -2.04 -9.85 1.72
C LEU A 131 -3.56 -9.73 1.66
N VAL A 132 -4.05 -8.69 1.00
CA VAL A 132 -5.48 -8.54 0.71
C VAL A 132 -5.68 -8.34 -0.79
N ARG A 133 -6.69 -9.02 -1.34
CA ARG A 133 -7.12 -8.85 -2.73
C ARG A 133 -8.41 -8.07 -2.79
N TRP A 134 -8.46 -7.08 -3.66
CA TRP A 134 -9.61 -6.22 -3.89
C TRP A 134 -10.03 -6.30 -5.34
N LEU A 135 -11.34 -6.26 -5.56
CA LEU A 135 -11.96 -6.01 -6.83
C LEU A 135 -12.60 -4.63 -6.78
N SER A 136 -12.13 -3.74 -7.64
CA SER A 136 -12.72 -2.42 -7.88
C SER A 136 -13.55 -2.46 -9.16
N THR A 137 -14.79 -1.97 -9.11
CA THR A 137 -15.67 -1.89 -10.27
C THR A 137 -16.17 -0.47 -10.49
N VAL A 138 -16.12 -0.03 -11.74
CA VAL A 138 -16.66 1.26 -12.22
C VAL A 138 -17.20 1.09 -13.62
N ASP A 139 -18.47 1.40 -13.82
CA ASP A 139 -19.20 1.16 -15.07
C ASP A 139 -18.99 -0.27 -15.62
N HIS A 140 -18.26 -0.40 -16.73
CA HIS A 140 -17.92 -1.67 -17.37
C HIS A 140 -16.50 -2.16 -17.05
N PHE A 141 -15.74 -1.40 -16.27
CA PHE A 141 -14.37 -1.73 -15.89
C PHE A 141 -14.33 -2.51 -14.58
N ARG A 142 -13.46 -3.52 -14.56
CA ARG A 142 -13.14 -4.33 -13.39
C ARG A 142 -11.63 -4.32 -13.22
N ILE A 143 -11.18 -3.94 -12.05
CA ILE A 143 -9.76 -3.81 -11.72
C ILE A 143 -9.52 -4.66 -10.49
N GLU A 144 -8.68 -5.67 -10.62
CA GLU A 144 -8.17 -6.42 -9.47
C GLU A 144 -6.86 -5.80 -9.00
N THR A 145 -6.75 -5.59 -7.70
CA THR A 145 -5.54 -5.13 -7.04
C THR A 145 -5.22 -6.02 -5.86
N ALA A 146 -3.94 -6.17 -5.57
CA ALA A 146 -3.46 -6.88 -4.40
C ALA A 146 -2.60 -5.94 -3.56
N TRP A 147 -2.83 -5.90 -2.25
CA TRP A 147 -2.02 -5.13 -1.31
C TRP A 147 -1.28 -6.06 -0.39
N VAL A 148 0.03 -5.84 -0.23
CA VAL A 148 0.82 -6.47 0.82
C VAL A 148 1.29 -5.38 1.78
N ILE A 149 0.93 -5.53 3.04
CA ILE A 149 1.29 -4.62 4.13
C ILE A 149 2.15 -5.39 5.11
N VAL A 150 3.35 -4.87 5.40
CA VAL A 150 4.31 -5.50 6.31
C VAL A 150 4.83 -4.48 7.30
N ALA A 151 4.84 -4.84 8.57
CA ALA A 151 5.57 -4.09 9.60
C ALA A 151 6.94 -4.76 9.83
N LYS A 152 8.00 -3.95 9.92
CA LYS A 152 9.32 -4.39 10.38
C LYS A 152 9.91 -3.30 11.26
N ASP A 153 10.13 -3.61 12.54
CA ASP A 153 10.46 -2.67 13.60
C ASP A 153 9.50 -1.47 13.61
N ASN A 154 10.01 -0.27 13.34
CA ASN A 154 9.26 0.97 13.31
C ASN A 154 8.84 1.39 11.90
N ILE A 155 9.05 0.54 10.90
CA ILE A 155 8.79 0.83 9.50
C ILE A 155 7.61 0.01 8.99
N LEU A 156 6.65 0.70 8.37
CA LEU A 156 5.53 0.10 7.66
C LEU A 156 5.79 0.17 6.16
N THR A 157 5.81 -0.99 5.51
CA THR A 157 5.89 -1.14 4.07
C THR A 157 4.51 -1.49 3.52
N PHE A 158 4.05 -0.74 2.52
CA PHE A 158 2.77 -0.95 1.84
C PHE A 158 3.02 -1.04 0.34
N VAL A 159 2.73 -2.19 -0.27
CA VAL A 159 2.79 -2.40 -1.72
C VAL A 159 1.37 -2.64 -2.22
N ASN A 160 0.85 -1.78 -3.08
CA ASN A 160 -0.38 -1.98 -3.83
C ASN A 160 -0.03 -2.21 -5.30
N ALA A 161 -0.43 -3.36 -5.83
CA ALA A 161 -0.17 -3.71 -7.20
C ALA A 161 -1.45 -4.11 -7.92
N ARG A 162 -1.67 -3.50 -9.08
CA ARG A 162 -2.50 -4.02 -10.16
C ARG A 162 -1.60 -4.86 -11.05
N VAL A 163 -1.27 -6.06 -10.58
CA VAL A 163 -0.51 -7.06 -11.36
C VAL A 163 -1.40 -8.27 -11.62
N PRO A 164 -1.32 -8.88 -12.82
CA PRO A 164 -2.14 -10.04 -13.17
C PRO A 164 -1.78 -11.31 -12.37
N ASP A 165 -0.60 -11.35 -11.73
CA ASP A 165 -0.11 -12.48 -10.95
C ASP A 165 0.09 -12.11 -9.47
N GLU A 166 -0.49 -12.92 -8.58
CA GLU A 166 -0.34 -12.81 -7.12
C GLU A 166 1.10 -13.06 -6.67
N SER A 167 1.84 -13.92 -7.37
CA SER A 167 3.22 -14.23 -7.03
C SER A 167 4.11 -12.97 -7.11
N GLU A 168 3.75 -12.04 -8.00
CA GLU A 168 4.50 -10.83 -8.25
C GLU A 168 4.36 -9.82 -7.10
N VAL A 169 3.15 -9.59 -6.57
CA VAL A 169 2.99 -8.67 -5.44
C VAL A 169 3.71 -9.16 -4.19
N GLN A 170 3.71 -10.47 -3.95
CA GLN A 170 4.45 -11.06 -2.82
C GLN A 170 5.96 -10.96 -3.02
N ARG A 171 6.45 -11.15 -4.26
CA ARG A 171 7.86 -10.95 -4.61
C ARG A 171 8.29 -9.51 -4.34
N LEU A 172 7.52 -8.54 -4.81
CA LEU A 172 7.79 -7.11 -4.60
C LEU A 172 7.80 -6.74 -3.11
N ALA A 173 6.83 -7.25 -2.35
CA ALA A 173 6.80 -7.05 -0.90
C ALA A 173 8.04 -7.63 -0.21
N ARG A 174 8.49 -8.83 -0.60
CA ARG A 174 9.72 -9.41 -0.07
C ARG A 174 10.93 -8.55 -0.37
N VAL A 175 11.08 -8.08 -1.62
CA VAL A 175 12.17 -7.17 -2.01
C VAL A 175 12.16 -5.91 -1.15
N ALA A 176 10.99 -5.29 -0.94
CA ALA A 176 10.86 -4.10 -0.13
C ALA A 176 11.23 -4.34 1.36
N VAL A 177 10.81 -5.47 1.94
CA VAL A 177 11.11 -5.83 3.33
C VAL A 177 12.58 -6.19 3.52
N ASP A 178 13.17 -6.97 2.62
CA ASP A 178 14.59 -7.33 2.65
C ASP A 178 15.45 -6.06 2.57
N ARG A 179 15.06 -5.10 1.71
CA ARG A 179 15.72 -3.80 1.60
C ARG A 179 15.66 -2.98 2.88
N VAL A 180 14.52 -3.01 3.60
CA VAL A 180 14.42 -2.40 4.93
C VAL A 180 15.42 -3.04 5.89
N ALA A 181 15.50 -4.37 5.92
CA ALA A 181 16.45 -5.09 6.78
C ALA A 181 17.91 -4.70 6.47
N GLU A 182 18.29 -4.72 5.19
CA GLU A 182 19.65 -4.46 4.73
C GLU A 182 20.11 -3.02 5.00
N LEU A 183 19.24 -2.03 4.75
CA LEU A 183 19.64 -0.61 4.80
C LEU A 183 19.48 0.03 6.18
N THR A 184 18.67 -0.55 7.06
CA THR A 184 18.47 -0.02 8.43
C THR A 184 19.16 -0.84 9.51
N GLY A 185 19.59 -2.07 9.19
CA GLY A 185 20.08 -3.03 10.18
C GLY A 185 18.98 -3.66 11.05
N ALA A 186 17.71 -3.43 10.69
CA ALA A 186 16.55 -4.07 11.30
C ALA A 186 16.67 -5.60 11.18
N SER A 187 16.66 -6.29 12.32
CA SER A 187 16.87 -7.75 12.40
C SER A 187 15.55 -8.48 12.37
#